data_AF-A0A1A7ZXB1-F1
#
_entry.id   AF-A0A1A7ZXB1-F1
#
_cell.length_a   1.000
_cell.length_b   1.000
_cell.length_c   1.000
_cell.angle_alpha   90.00
_cell.angle_beta   90.00
_cell.angle_gamma   90.00
#
_symmetry.space_group_name_H-M   'P 1'
#
loop_
_entity.id
_entity.type
_entity.pdbx_description
1 polymer ?
#
loop_
_entity_poly.entity_id
_entity_poly.type
_entity_poly.pdbx_seq_one_letter_code
_entity_poly.pdbx_strand_id
1 'polypeptide(L)'
;AQWKNLALEVRSVRSMLEEVICNWEKYSSTVAALQAWLEDAEQMLNQSENAKRDFFRNLSHWIQQHMDMNDSGNFLIETCDETVSRDLKQQLLLLNGRWRELFVKVKHYARADEV
;
A
#
# COMPACT_ATOMS: atom_id res chain seq x y z
N ALA A 1 -33.55 20.40 -20.17
CA ALA A 1 -32.11 20.51 -19.85
C ALA A 1 -31.80 20.03 -18.43
N GLN A 2 -32.51 20.53 -17.40
CA GLN A 2 -32.27 20.21 -15.98
C GLN A 2 -32.19 18.70 -15.64
N TRP A 3 -33.16 17.88 -16.08
CA TRP A 3 -33.14 16.44 -15.82
C TRP A 3 -31.95 15.70 -16.44
N LYS A 4 -31.47 16.14 -17.61
CA LYS A 4 -30.29 15.54 -18.25
C LYS A 4 -29.03 15.85 -17.47
N ASN A 5 -28.92 17.07 -16.93
CA ASN A 5 -27.78 17.49 -16.10
C ASN A 5 -27.77 16.74 -14.77
N LEU A 6 -28.92 16.66 -14.09
CA LEU A 6 -29.04 15.88 -12.85
C LEU A 6 -28.68 14.40 -13.05
N ALA A 7 -29.14 13.79 -14.15
CA ALA A 7 -28.80 12.41 -14.47
C ALA A 7 -27.30 12.22 -14.78
N LEU A 8 -26.62 13.23 -15.32
CA LEU A 8 -25.17 13.21 -15.52
C LEU A 8 -24.44 13.31 -14.18
N GLU A 9 -24.83 14.23 -13.31
CA GLU A 9 -24.25 14.41 -11.97
C GLU A 9 -24.36 13.12 -11.14
N VAL A 10 -25.54 12.50 -11.10
CA VAL A 10 -25.77 11.24 -10.35
C VAL A 10 -24.85 10.13 -10.86
N ARG A 11 -24.66 10.01 -12.19
CA ARG A 11 -23.74 9.01 -12.75
C ARG A 11 -22.28 9.30 -12.40
N SER A 12 -21.88 10.57 -12.42
CA SER A 12 -20.53 10.98 -12.04
C SER A 12 -20.25 10.65 -10.58
N VAL A 13 -21.16 10.99 -9.67
CA VAL A 13 -21.04 10.68 -8.24
C VAL A 13 -20.95 9.17 -8.03
N ARG A 14 -21.77 8.39 -8.75
CA ARG A 14 -21.69 6.93 -8.69
C ARG A 14 -20.31 6.41 -9.08
N SER A 15 -19.77 6.84 -10.23
CA SER A 15 -18.45 6.39 -10.68
C SER A 15 -17.34 6.79 -9.70
N MET A 16 -17.41 7.99 -9.11
CA MET A 16 -16.48 8.41 -8.06
C MET A 16 -16.57 7.51 -6.82
N LEU A 17 -17.77 7.15 -6.38
CA LEU A 17 -17.95 6.25 -5.23
C LEU A 17 -17.47 4.82 -5.53
N GLU A 18 -17.68 4.32 -6.74
CA GLU A 18 -17.15 3.02 -7.18
C GLU A 18 -15.61 3.01 -7.13
N GLU A 19 -14.95 4.11 -7.52
CA GLU A 19 -13.50 4.26 -7.44
C GLU A 19 -12.99 4.34 -5.99
N VAL A 20 -13.71 5.05 -5.11
CA VAL A 20 -13.41 5.09 -3.67
C VAL A 20 -13.49 3.70 -3.03
N ILE A 21 -14.52 2.91 -3.36
CA ILE A 21 -14.65 1.54 -2.86
C ILE A 21 -13.49 0.66 -3.33
N CYS A 22 -13.15 0.71 -4.61
CA CYS A 22 -12.03 -0.04 -5.17
C CYS A 22 -10.70 0.30 -4.47
N ASN A 23 -10.45 1.59 -4.21
CA ASN A 23 -9.26 2.02 -3.49
C ASN A 23 -9.26 1.57 -2.02
N TRP A 24 -10.42 1.54 -1.34
CA TRP A 24 -10.52 0.99 0.01
C TRP A 24 -10.19 -0.51 0.07
N GLU A 25 -10.70 -1.29 -0.88
CA GLU A 25 -10.40 -2.73 -0.96
C GLU A 25 -8.91 -2.96 -1.23
N LYS A 26 -8.33 -2.23 -2.17
CA LYS A 26 -6.89 -2.30 -2.49
C LYS A 26 -6.03 -1.84 -1.31
N TYR A 27 -6.35 -0.70 -0.69
CA TYR A 27 -5.61 -0.19 0.47
C TYR A 27 -5.66 -1.17 1.64
N SER A 28 -6.84 -1.64 2.01
CA SER A 28 -7.02 -2.51 3.18
C SER A 28 -6.30 -3.86 3.00
N SER A 29 -6.40 -4.44 1.80
CA SER A 29 -5.75 -5.72 1.49
C SER A 29 -4.22 -5.59 1.45
N THR A 30 -3.69 -4.55 0.81
CA THR A 30 -2.24 -4.31 0.75
C THR A 30 -1.66 -3.97 2.12
N VAL A 31 -2.34 -3.15 2.94
CA VAL A 31 -1.91 -2.85 4.32
C VAL A 31 -1.80 -4.13 5.15
N ALA A 32 -2.82 -5.00 5.11
CA ALA A 32 -2.82 -6.24 5.88
C ALA A 32 -1.66 -7.16 5.45
N ALA A 33 -1.46 -7.32 4.14
CA ALA A 33 -0.38 -8.15 3.61
C ALA A 33 1.01 -7.60 3.96
N LEU A 34 1.22 -6.28 3.80
CA LEU A 34 2.50 -5.62 4.11
C LEU A 34 2.82 -5.66 5.59
N GLN A 35 1.83 -5.46 6.48
CA GLN A 35 2.07 -5.53 7.91
C GLN A 35 2.55 -6.92 8.34
N ALA A 36 1.86 -7.97 7.91
CA ALA A 36 2.24 -9.35 8.20
C ALA A 36 3.65 -9.66 7.66
N TRP A 37 3.92 -9.29 6.41
CA TRP A 37 5.23 -9.50 5.82
C TRP A 37 6.35 -8.71 6.52
N LEU A 38 6.10 -7.46 6.91
CA LEU A 38 7.08 -6.64 7.62
C LEU A 38 7.46 -7.25 8.97
N GLU A 39 6.50 -7.82 9.70
CA GLU A 39 6.76 -8.50 10.97
C GLU A 39 7.70 -9.70 10.77
N ASP A 40 7.42 -10.54 9.77
CA ASP A 40 8.27 -11.69 9.44
C ASP A 40 9.66 -11.23 8.94
N ALA A 41 9.69 -10.20 8.11
CA ALA A 41 10.93 -9.65 7.54
C ALA A 41 11.84 -9.04 8.61
N GLU A 42 11.28 -8.34 9.59
CA GLU A 42 12.01 -7.77 10.72
C GLU A 42 12.65 -8.87 11.58
N GLN A 43 11.96 -9.99 11.80
CA GLN A 43 12.51 -11.16 12.48
C GLN A 43 13.62 -11.83 11.67
N MET A 44 13.45 -11.90 10.34
CA MET A 44 14.40 -12.51 9.43
C MET A 44 15.78 -11.81 9.42
N LEU A 45 15.84 -10.54 9.78
CA LEU A 45 17.11 -9.79 9.87
C LEU A 45 18.12 -10.41 10.84
N ASN A 46 17.67 -11.18 11.82
CA ASN A 46 18.52 -11.83 12.82
C ASN A 46 18.91 -13.28 12.44
N GLN A 47 18.46 -13.77 11.29
CA GLN A 47 18.74 -15.12 10.81
C GLN A 47 20.06 -15.20 10.01
N SER A 48 20.40 -16.40 9.54
CA SER A 48 21.57 -16.60 8.67
C SER A 48 21.39 -15.94 7.30
N GLU A 49 22.49 -15.60 6.63
CA GLU A 49 22.44 -14.98 5.29
C GLU A 49 21.73 -15.84 4.24
N ASN A 50 21.84 -17.16 4.33
CA ASN A 50 21.12 -18.06 3.42
C ASN A 50 19.60 -17.95 3.62
N ALA A 51 19.14 -17.96 4.88
CA ALA A 51 17.72 -17.80 5.19
C ALA A 51 17.18 -16.43 4.73
N LYS A 52 17.96 -15.36 4.89
CA LYS A 52 17.59 -14.03 4.38
C LYS A 52 17.48 -14.00 2.86
N ARG A 53 18.44 -14.58 2.14
CA ARG A 53 18.41 -14.67 0.67
C ARG A 53 17.16 -15.36 0.17
N ASP A 54 16.81 -16.49 0.80
CA ASP A 54 15.63 -17.26 0.44
C ASP A 54 14.34 -16.47 0.70
N PHE A 55 14.23 -15.82 1.87
CA PHE A 55 13.06 -15.03 2.25
C PHE A 55 12.89 -13.76 1.38
N PHE A 56 13.97 -13.00 1.16
CA PHE A 56 13.93 -11.75 0.41
C PHE A 56 14.01 -11.93 -1.11
N ARG A 57 13.94 -13.17 -1.61
CA ARG A 57 13.91 -13.44 -3.05
C ARG A 57 12.78 -12.69 -3.74
N ASN A 58 11.56 -12.76 -3.19
CA ASN A 58 10.39 -12.07 -3.74
C ASN A 58 10.28 -10.58 -3.32
N LEU A 59 11.38 -9.92 -2.94
CA LEU A 59 11.34 -8.53 -2.47
C LEU A 59 10.74 -7.56 -3.51
N SER A 60 10.90 -7.82 -4.80
CA SER A 60 10.29 -7.02 -5.89
C SER A 60 8.75 -6.98 -5.81
N HIS A 61 8.12 -8.10 -5.46
CA HIS A 61 6.66 -8.15 -5.24
C HIS A 61 6.25 -7.22 -4.09
N TRP A 62 6.99 -7.23 -2.99
CA TRP A 62 6.68 -6.39 -1.83
C TRP A 62 6.95 -4.90 -2.07
N ILE A 63 7.94 -4.56 -2.90
CA ILE A 63 8.13 -3.19 -3.38
C ILE A 63 6.88 -2.73 -4.13
N GLN A 64 6.34 -3.57 -5.02
CA GLN A 64 5.11 -3.26 -5.75
C GLN A 64 3.90 -3.11 -4.82
N GLN A 65 3.72 -4.03 -3.87
CA GLN A 65 2.65 -3.92 -2.86
C GLN A 65 2.74 -2.62 -2.06
N HIS A 66 3.95 -2.21 -1.67
CA HIS A 66 4.17 -0.95 -0.95
C HIS A 66 3.82 0.28 -1.79
N MET A 67 4.12 0.27 -3.09
CA MET A 67 3.69 1.34 -4.01
C MET A 67 2.17 1.36 -4.13
N ASP A 68 1.55 0.21 -4.39
CA ASP A 68 0.10 0.05 -4.52
C ASP A 68 -0.67 0.53 -3.29
N MET A 69 -0.16 0.23 -2.09
CA MET A 69 -0.69 0.71 -0.82
C MET A 69 -0.62 2.24 -0.71
N ASN A 70 0.53 2.84 -1.08
CA ASN A 70 0.72 4.28 -1.00
C ASN A 70 -0.18 5.02 -1.98
N ASP A 71 -0.30 4.53 -3.21
CA ASP A 71 -1.14 5.14 -4.24
C ASP A 71 -2.61 5.13 -3.83
N SER A 72 -3.14 3.98 -3.40
CA SER A 72 -4.52 3.90 -2.92
C SER A 72 -4.74 4.69 -1.64
N GLY A 73 -3.78 4.69 -0.71
CA GLY A 73 -3.89 5.47 0.52
C GLY A 73 -3.90 6.98 0.28
N ASN A 74 -3.07 7.49 -0.64
CA ASN A 74 -3.06 8.90 -1.03
C ASN A 74 -4.36 9.31 -1.73
N PHE A 75 -4.88 8.47 -2.63
CA PHE A 75 -6.19 8.70 -3.25
C PHE A 75 -7.31 8.83 -2.19
N LEU A 76 -7.34 7.91 -1.21
CA LEU A 76 -8.35 7.93 -0.15
C LEU A 76 -8.22 9.17 0.75
N ILE A 77 -6.99 9.60 1.04
CA ILE A 77 -6.72 10.83 1.79
C ILE A 77 -7.27 12.07 1.09
N GLU A 78 -7.19 12.13 -0.25
CA GLU A 78 -7.67 13.25 -1.05
C GLU A 78 -9.20 13.27 -1.21
N THR A 79 -9.84 12.11 -1.10
CA THR A 79 -11.26 11.93 -1.43
C THR A 79 -12.19 11.76 -0.23
N CYS A 80 -11.68 11.28 0.91
CA CYS A 80 -12.46 11.11 2.13
C CYS A 80 -12.53 12.38 2.99
N ASP A 81 -13.39 12.39 3.99
CA ASP A 81 -13.49 13.49 4.95
C ASP A 81 -12.24 13.59 5.85
N GLU A 82 -12.09 14.74 6.50
CA GLU A 82 -10.90 15.09 7.28
C GLU A 82 -10.57 14.07 8.39
N THR A 83 -11.58 13.46 9.02
CA THR A 83 -11.35 12.49 10.10
C THR A 83 -10.70 11.24 9.53
N VAL A 84 -11.29 10.69 8.48
CA VAL A 84 -10.79 9.49 7.79
C VAL A 84 -9.41 9.75 7.18
N SER A 85 -9.23 10.89 6.52
CA SER A 85 -7.96 11.27 5.92
C SER A 85 -6.83 11.45 6.94
N ARG A 86 -7.14 11.95 8.14
CA ARG A 86 -6.16 12.03 9.23
C ARG A 86 -5.70 10.64 9.68
N ASP A 87 -6.64 9.72 9.86
CA ASP A 87 -6.34 8.37 10.35
C ASP A 87 -5.52 7.59 9.30
N LEU A 88 -5.86 7.72 8.02
CA LEU A 88 -5.10 7.17 6.89
C LEU A 88 -3.66 7.70 6.84
N LYS A 89 -3.48 9.03 7.02
CA LYS A 89 -2.14 9.65 7.07
C LYS A 89 -1.30 9.07 8.20
N GLN A 90 -1.90 8.86 9.37
CA GLN A 90 -1.20 8.28 10.52
C GLN A 90 -0.77 6.83 10.24
N GLN A 91 -1.66 6.01 9.68
CA GLN A 91 -1.34 4.62 9.34
C GLN A 91 -0.24 4.53 8.28
N LEU A 92 -0.33 5.32 7.20
CA LEU A 92 0.70 5.38 6.16
C LEU A 92 2.04 5.85 6.71
N LEU A 93 2.06 6.86 7.58
CA LEU A 93 3.29 7.37 8.18
C LEU A 93 4.03 6.26 8.94
N LEU A 94 3.31 5.49 9.76
CA LEU A 94 3.89 4.40 10.54
C LEU A 94 4.41 3.27 9.64
N LEU A 95 3.59 2.86 8.67
CA LEU A 95 3.91 1.71 7.81
C LEU A 95 5.06 2.03 6.84
N ASN A 96 5.06 3.23 6.24
CA ASN A 96 6.16 3.71 5.42
C ASN A 96 7.45 3.91 6.24
N GLY A 97 7.32 4.29 7.51
CA GLY A 97 8.45 4.38 8.44
C GLY A 97 9.14 3.03 8.62
N ARG A 98 8.38 2.01 9.01
CA ARG A 98 8.86 0.62 9.16
C ARG A 98 9.46 0.09 7.86
N TRP A 99 8.74 0.26 6.74
CA TRP A 99 9.22 -0.15 5.42
C TRP A 99 10.58 0.46 5.10
N ARG A 100 10.74 1.78 5.28
CA ARG A 100 11.99 2.49 5.00
C ARG A 100 13.16 1.96 5.84
N GLU A 101 12.94 1.72 7.13
CA GLU A 101 13.95 1.20 8.04
C GLU A 101 14.41 -0.22 7.66
N LEU A 102 13.47 -1.09 7.30
CA LEU A 102 13.77 -2.43 6.79
C LEU A 102 14.48 -2.36 5.43
N PHE A 103 13.93 -1.60 4.48
CA PHE A 103 14.35 -1.58 3.08
C PHE A 103 15.82 -1.19 2.92
N VAL A 104 16.31 -0.23 3.71
CA VAL A 104 17.74 0.14 3.68
C VAL A 104 18.66 -1.06 3.93
N LYS A 105 18.25 -2.00 4.77
CA LYS A 105 19.02 -3.21 5.14
C LYS A 105 18.92 -4.28 4.05
N VAL A 106 17.77 -4.42 3.40
CA VAL A 106 17.45 -5.58 2.53
C VAL A 106 17.45 -5.26 1.03
N LYS A 107 17.57 -3.98 0.63
CA LYS A 107 17.51 -3.54 -0.79
C LYS A 107 18.49 -4.25 -1.74
N HIS A 108 19.57 -4.83 -1.22
CA HIS A 108 20.54 -5.56 -2.03
C HIS A 108 20.02 -6.91 -2.51
N TYR A 109 19.04 -7.52 -1.82
CA TYR A 109 18.38 -8.75 -2.27
C TYR A 109 17.47 -8.53 -3.48
N ALA A 110 16.96 -7.32 -3.69
CA ALA A 110 16.12 -7.00 -4.85
C ALA A 110 16.87 -7.11 -6.20
N ARG A 111 18.21 -7.10 -6.18
CA ARG A 111 19.07 -7.25 -7.36
C ARG A 111 19.53 -8.69 -7.60
N ALA A 112 19.26 -9.60 -6.67
CA ALA A 112 19.79 -10.96 -6.71
C ALA A 112 19.01 -11.90 -7.64
N ASP A 113 17.81 -11.51 -8.08
CA ASP A 113 16.97 -12.29 -9.01
C ASP A 113 17.26 -11.99 -10.51
N GLU A 114 18.27 -11.17 -10.83
CA GLU A 114 18.70 -10.86 -12.21
C GLU A 114 19.84 -11.77 -12.75
N VAL A 115 20.16 -12.90 -12.09
CA VAL A 115 21.19 -13.86 -12.54
C VAL A 115 20.67 -15.28 -12.62
#